data_AF-A0A165C8X1-F1
#
_entry.id   AF-A0A165C8X1-F1
#
_cell.length_a   1.000
_cell.length_b   1.000
_cell.length_c   1.000
_cell.angle_alpha   90.00
_cell.angle_beta   90.00
_cell.angle_gamma   90.00
#
_symmetry.space_group_name_H-M   'P 1'
#
loop_
_entity.id
_entity.type
_entity.pdbx_description
1 polymer ?
#
loop_
_entity_poly.entity_id
_entity_poly.type
_entity_poly.pdbx_seq_one_letter_code
_entity_poly.pdbx_strand_id
1 'polypeptide(L)'
;MMSHSIGQLRDEPPLPHTKLVSCDGNNSSKRFAHAGHQDHRAFDSDYLIGEEEVNTFADEVPPATLQDAPVQCTDKWKTSRATDNATHWMDGMRETGNFLFSCRHGMILFSSDMVRSGELSKYPLAGVQRLLQVFGEGIAVGYDIGCDFSGTAMRSRLGKDIRALRLSFYVGAFHGYAHNRKCQLEFHPRIQCTAGLEDFETNEWIFSRQNGTAHLFRYASRFHRHMTLHLFWEQWDHDRRAVLADFLHKKYKHALEILDTVGPTVRLYQARSQISDEQFRQFIVDEKEYFQQLRKEPEEEKIQYEYLETLQELS
;
A
#
# COMPACT_ATOMS: atom_id res chain seq x y z
N MET A 1 30.92 -11.90 20.18
CA MET A 1 30.77 -10.50 19.75
C MET A 1 29.36 -10.34 19.24
N MET A 2 28.52 -9.53 19.91
CA MET A 2 27.17 -9.28 19.43
C MET A 2 27.28 -8.51 18.10
N SER A 3 26.79 -9.14 17.04
CA SER A 3 26.58 -8.51 15.73
C SER A 3 25.58 -7.37 15.93
N HIS A 4 26.05 -6.15 16.12
CA HIS A 4 25.20 -4.98 16.00
C HIS A 4 24.84 -4.86 14.52
N SER A 5 23.57 -5.06 14.16
CA SER A 5 23.10 -4.72 12.82
C SER A 5 23.37 -3.24 12.60
N ILE A 6 24.00 -2.89 11.48
CA ILE A 6 24.21 -1.50 11.09
C ILE A 6 22.86 -0.76 11.16
N GLY A 7 22.77 0.28 12.00
CA GLY A 7 21.60 1.15 12.06
C GLY A 7 20.67 1.02 13.28
N GLN A 8 21.02 0.25 14.32
CA GLN A 8 20.30 0.29 15.60
C GLN A 8 21.06 1.08 16.65
N LEU A 9 20.34 1.91 17.43
CA LEU A 9 20.92 2.58 18.60
C LEU A 9 21.14 1.57 19.73
N ARG A 10 22.10 1.86 20.62
CA ARG A 10 22.25 1.09 21.86
C ARG A 10 20.94 1.19 22.65
N ASP A 11 20.43 0.05 23.07
CA ASP A 11 19.18 -0.08 23.83
C ASP A 11 17.91 0.37 23.07
N GLU A 12 17.96 0.39 21.74
CA GLU A 12 16.76 0.64 20.94
C GLU A 12 15.75 -0.49 21.13
N PRO A 13 14.51 -0.18 21.58
CA PRO A 13 13.49 -1.21 21.73
C PRO A 13 13.17 -1.82 20.37
N PRO A 14 12.94 -3.15 20.30
CA PRO A 14 12.61 -3.80 19.04
C PRO A 14 11.32 -3.21 18.49
N LEU A 15 11.39 -2.69 17.26
CA LEU A 15 10.21 -2.23 16.53
C LEU A 15 9.49 -3.43 15.88
N PRO A 16 8.16 -3.39 15.73
CA PRO A 16 7.41 -4.43 15.04
C PRO A 16 7.90 -4.66 13.60
N HIS A 17 8.33 -3.58 12.94
CA HIS A 17 8.80 -3.57 11.55
C HIS A 17 10.14 -2.85 11.42
N THR A 18 11.02 -3.37 10.57
CA THR A 18 12.34 -2.81 10.25
C THR A 18 12.28 -1.76 9.13
N LYS A 19 11.24 -1.83 8.29
CA LYS A 19 10.98 -0.96 7.13
C LYS A 19 9.47 -0.80 6.96
N LEU A 20 9.06 0.42 6.65
CA LEU A 20 7.69 0.74 6.26
C LEU A 20 7.72 1.28 4.82
N VAL A 21 6.93 0.66 3.95
CA VAL A 21 6.92 0.89 2.50
C VAL A 21 5.47 1.10 2.05
N SER A 22 5.24 2.04 1.15
CA SER A 22 3.98 2.20 0.42
C SER A 22 4.18 1.77 -1.03
N CYS A 23 3.17 1.13 -1.62
CA CYS A 23 3.19 0.80 -3.03
C CYS A 23 1.82 0.97 -3.69
N ASP A 24 1.81 1.44 -4.95
CA ASP A 24 0.60 1.69 -5.72
C ASP A 24 0.92 1.92 -7.22
N GLY A 25 -0.10 1.89 -8.08
CA GLY A 25 -0.02 2.15 -9.51
C GLY A 25 -0.41 3.56 -9.92
N ASN A 26 0.38 4.18 -10.80
CA ASN A 26 0.05 5.47 -11.41
C ASN A 26 -0.32 5.32 -12.89
N ASN A 27 -1.60 5.51 -13.18
CA ASN A 27 -2.19 5.43 -14.51
C ASN A 27 -2.03 6.72 -15.36
N SER A 28 -1.20 7.68 -14.94
CA SER A 28 -1.00 8.94 -15.68
C SER A 28 0.21 8.88 -16.63
N SER A 29 1.18 7.99 -16.37
CA SER A 29 2.46 7.97 -17.08
C SER A 29 2.42 7.17 -18.39
N LYS A 30 1.38 7.42 -19.19
CA LYS A 30 1.02 6.64 -20.40
C LYS A 30 1.89 6.95 -21.62
N ARG A 31 2.13 5.93 -22.45
CA ARG A 31 2.82 6.06 -23.75
C ARG A 31 2.18 5.18 -24.82
N PHE A 32 2.02 5.72 -26.02
CA PHE A 32 1.53 4.98 -27.18
C PHE A 32 2.56 3.97 -27.68
N ALA A 33 2.10 2.81 -28.16
CA ALA A 33 3.00 1.72 -28.57
C ALA A 33 3.94 2.10 -29.72
N HIS A 34 3.45 2.86 -30.69
CA HIS A 34 4.21 3.28 -31.86
C HIS A 34 5.00 4.60 -31.67
N ALA A 35 4.90 5.23 -30.49
CA ALA A 35 5.60 6.46 -30.19
C ALA A 35 7.11 6.23 -30.11
N GLY A 36 7.88 7.04 -30.86
CA GLY A 36 9.34 6.98 -30.90
C GLY A 36 9.90 5.62 -31.33
N HIS A 37 9.20 4.87 -32.18
CA HIS A 37 9.61 3.54 -32.67
C HIS A 37 10.95 3.52 -33.44
N GLN A 38 11.40 4.68 -33.93
CA GLN A 38 12.71 4.86 -34.57
C GLN A 38 13.86 5.04 -33.57
N ASP A 39 13.55 5.30 -32.29
CA ASP A 39 14.56 5.45 -31.24
C ASP A 39 14.78 4.11 -30.54
N HIS A 40 15.85 3.43 -30.94
CA HIS A 40 16.23 2.12 -30.42
C HIS A 40 17.04 2.18 -29.12
N ARG A 41 17.30 3.37 -28.57
CA ARG A 41 18.07 3.51 -27.33
C ARG A 41 17.26 2.94 -26.16
N ALA A 42 17.98 2.36 -25.21
CA ALA A 42 17.45 2.00 -23.90
C ALA A 42 18.08 2.92 -22.86
N PHE A 43 17.29 3.35 -21.89
CA PHE A 43 17.79 4.09 -20.74
C PHE A 43 17.95 3.09 -19.60
N ASP A 44 19.15 3.04 -19.01
CA ASP A 44 19.43 2.18 -17.87
C ASP A 44 19.16 2.95 -16.58
N SER A 45 18.37 2.37 -15.68
CA SER A 45 17.95 3.01 -14.43
C SER A 45 17.89 1.98 -13.32
N ASP A 46 18.59 2.25 -12.23
CA ASP A 46 18.57 1.47 -10.99
C ASP A 46 17.22 1.52 -10.25
N TYR A 47 16.43 2.57 -10.47
CA TYR A 47 15.04 2.62 -10.01
C TYR A 47 14.10 1.61 -10.69
N LEU A 48 14.40 1.11 -11.90
CA LEU A 48 13.46 0.33 -12.69
C LEU A 48 13.64 -1.18 -12.51
N ILE A 49 12.55 -1.87 -12.19
CA ILE A 49 12.45 -3.33 -12.31
C ILE A 49 12.14 -3.65 -13.78
N GLY A 50 12.96 -4.50 -14.39
CA GLY A 50 12.85 -4.85 -15.80
C GLY A 50 11.56 -5.60 -16.13
N GLU A 51 11.03 -5.40 -17.34
CA GLU A 51 9.82 -6.09 -17.81
C GLU A 51 9.95 -7.63 -17.76
N GLU A 52 11.14 -8.16 -18.04
CA GLU A 52 11.42 -9.60 -17.95
C GLU A 52 11.29 -10.13 -16.53
N GLU A 53 11.84 -9.41 -15.54
CA GLU A 53 11.74 -9.76 -14.12
C GLU A 53 10.28 -9.73 -13.65
N VAL A 54 9.55 -8.67 -14.00
CA VAL A 54 8.11 -8.55 -13.69
C VAL A 54 7.30 -9.68 -14.31
N ASN A 55 7.59 -10.03 -15.57
CA ASN A 55 6.83 -11.06 -16.28
C ASN A 55 7.07 -12.47 -15.76
N THR A 56 8.07 -12.71 -14.91
CA THR A 56 8.20 -14.01 -14.22
C THR A 56 7.02 -14.31 -13.28
N PHE A 57 6.23 -13.29 -12.92
CA PHE A 57 5.00 -13.41 -12.11
C PHE A 57 3.71 -13.33 -12.94
N ALA A 58 3.79 -13.27 -14.28
CA ALA A 58 2.62 -13.06 -15.13
C ALA A 58 1.56 -14.18 -14.98
N ASP A 59 2.01 -15.42 -14.80
CA ASP A 59 1.15 -16.61 -14.70
C ASP A 59 0.86 -17.03 -13.26
N GLU A 60 1.35 -16.30 -12.26
CA GLU A 60 1.12 -16.61 -10.83
C GLU A 60 -0.25 -16.12 -10.33
N VAL A 61 -1.10 -15.66 -11.25
CA VAL A 61 -2.43 -15.12 -10.96
C VAL A 61 -3.48 -15.86 -11.81
N PRO A 62 -4.12 -16.92 -11.29
CA PRO A 62 -5.39 -17.37 -11.84
C PRO A 62 -6.42 -16.24 -11.69
N PRO A 63 -7.43 -16.13 -12.58
CA PRO A 63 -8.53 -15.20 -12.37
C PRO A 63 -9.14 -15.47 -11.00
N ALA A 64 -9.11 -14.47 -10.12
CA ALA A 64 -9.58 -14.61 -8.76
C ALA A 64 -11.04 -15.05 -8.76
N THR A 65 -11.31 -16.26 -8.24
CA THR A 65 -12.63 -16.56 -7.69
C THR A 65 -12.81 -15.65 -6.49
N LEU A 66 -13.91 -14.90 -6.44
CA LEU A 66 -14.30 -13.96 -5.38
C LEU A 66 -14.32 -14.58 -3.96
N GLN A 67 -14.07 -15.88 -3.81
CA GLN A 67 -14.06 -16.64 -2.57
C GLN A 67 -12.71 -16.66 -1.83
N ASP A 68 -11.62 -16.16 -2.44
CA ASP A 68 -10.25 -16.47 -1.99
C ASP A 68 -9.45 -15.31 -1.35
N ALA A 69 -10.06 -14.14 -1.11
CA ALA A 69 -9.44 -13.08 -0.30
C ALA A 69 -9.53 -13.45 1.19
N PRO A 70 -8.48 -13.24 2.02
CA PRO A 70 -8.53 -13.53 3.46
C PRO A 70 -9.66 -12.76 4.17
N VAL A 71 -10.04 -11.61 3.61
CA VAL A 71 -11.28 -10.90 3.93
C VAL A 71 -11.93 -10.46 2.61
N GLN A 72 -13.15 -10.91 2.33
CA GLN A 72 -13.94 -10.42 1.19
C GLN A 72 -14.38 -8.97 1.46
N CYS A 73 -13.64 -7.98 0.95
CA CYS A 73 -13.99 -6.56 1.11
C CYS A 73 -14.21 -5.81 -0.21
N THR A 74 -13.85 -6.41 -1.36
CA THR A 74 -13.81 -5.73 -2.65
C THR A 74 -15.06 -5.90 -3.53
N ASP A 75 -16.13 -6.53 -3.04
CA ASP A 75 -17.39 -6.66 -3.80
C ASP A 75 -17.98 -5.31 -4.26
N LYS A 76 -17.61 -4.20 -3.59
CA LYS A 76 -18.05 -2.82 -3.92
C LYS A 76 -17.01 -1.99 -4.69
N TRP A 77 -15.78 -2.48 -4.89
CA TRP A 77 -14.67 -1.71 -5.46
C TRP A 77 -14.35 -2.14 -6.88
N LYS A 78 -14.50 -1.22 -7.84
CA LYS A 78 -14.26 -1.45 -9.28
C LYS A 78 -12.79 -1.74 -9.63
N THR A 79 -11.85 -1.49 -8.72
CA THR A 79 -10.40 -1.66 -8.94
C THR A 79 -9.96 -3.12 -9.01
N SER A 80 -10.70 -4.07 -8.41
CA SER A 80 -10.40 -5.51 -8.52
C SER A 80 -10.83 -6.12 -9.86
N ARG A 81 -11.58 -5.39 -10.70
CA ARG A 81 -12.07 -5.82 -12.03
C ARG A 81 -11.39 -5.06 -13.17
N ALA A 82 -10.06 -5.07 -13.19
CA ALA A 82 -9.29 -4.51 -14.30
C ALA A 82 -9.49 -5.26 -15.65
N THR A 83 -10.32 -6.30 -15.70
CA THR A 83 -10.65 -7.04 -16.93
C THR A 83 -11.85 -6.48 -17.69
N ASP A 84 -12.76 -5.73 -17.05
CA ASP A 84 -14.11 -5.59 -17.60
C ASP A 84 -14.40 -4.26 -18.32
N ASN A 85 -13.44 -3.34 -18.43
CA ASN A 85 -13.59 -2.11 -19.22
C ASN A 85 -12.26 -1.58 -19.76
N ALA A 86 -11.48 -2.44 -20.44
CA ALA A 86 -10.44 -1.95 -21.33
C ALA A 86 -11.14 -1.18 -22.46
N THR A 87 -11.24 0.14 -22.29
CA THR A 87 -11.78 1.01 -23.33
C THR A 87 -10.80 0.95 -24.50
N HIS A 88 -11.28 0.81 -25.74
CA HIS A 88 -10.47 0.64 -26.97
C HIS A 88 -9.26 1.58 -27.14
N TRP A 89 -9.17 2.69 -26.40
CA TRP A 89 -8.00 3.56 -26.40
C TRP A 89 -6.78 2.95 -25.65
N MET A 90 -6.97 2.04 -24.69
CA MET A 90 -5.87 1.34 -24.00
C MET A 90 -5.12 0.38 -24.95
N ASP A 91 -5.79 -0.14 -25.98
CA ASP A 91 -5.19 -1.02 -27.00
C ASP A 91 -4.04 -0.33 -27.77
N GLY A 92 -4.09 1.00 -27.88
CA GLY A 92 -3.04 1.79 -28.51
C GLY A 92 -1.83 2.07 -27.60
N MET A 93 -1.94 1.82 -26.30
CA MET A 93 -0.90 2.13 -25.31
C MET A 93 0.04 0.94 -25.12
N ARG A 94 1.35 1.19 -25.09
CA ARG A 94 2.33 0.18 -24.64
C ARG A 94 2.45 0.23 -23.13
N GLU A 95 2.77 1.39 -22.58
CA GLU A 95 2.80 1.63 -21.14
C GLU A 95 1.53 2.40 -20.76
N THR A 96 0.77 1.84 -19.83
CA THR A 96 -0.47 2.42 -19.28
C THR A 96 -0.21 3.26 -18.04
N GLY A 97 1.01 3.15 -17.49
CA GLY A 97 1.40 3.74 -16.22
C GLY A 97 2.71 3.17 -15.70
N ASN A 98 2.97 3.41 -14.41
CA ASN A 98 4.05 2.78 -13.67
C ASN A 98 3.59 2.41 -12.26
N PHE A 99 4.04 1.27 -11.76
CA PHE A 99 3.84 0.85 -10.37
C PHE A 99 5.04 1.29 -9.54
N LEU A 100 4.83 1.84 -8.35
CA LEU A 100 5.87 2.49 -7.56
C LEU A 100 5.93 1.93 -6.14
N PHE A 101 7.13 1.75 -5.63
CA PHE A 101 7.42 1.48 -4.21
C PHE A 101 8.18 2.67 -3.62
N SER A 102 7.73 3.16 -2.47
CA SER A 102 8.40 4.23 -1.74
C SER A 102 8.54 3.90 -0.25
N CYS A 103 9.60 4.37 0.39
CA CYS A 103 9.73 4.24 1.83
C CYS A 103 8.91 5.32 2.56
N ARG A 104 8.68 5.13 3.86
CA ARG A 104 8.02 6.14 4.74
C ARG A 104 8.63 7.55 4.75
N HIS A 105 9.87 7.70 4.28
CA HIS A 105 10.52 9.01 4.16
C HIS A 105 10.18 9.72 2.84
N GLY A 106 9.36 9.09 2.00
CA GLY A 106 9.02 9.58 0.67
C GLY A 106 10.07 9.29 -0.40
N MET A 107 11.12 8.53 -0.12
CA MET A 107 12.12 8.21 -1.15
C MET A 107 11.66 7.03 -2.00
N ILE A 108 11.99 7.09 -3.30
CA ILE A 108 11.68 6.05 -4.27
C ILE A 108 12.58 4.84 -4.01
N LEU A 109 11.99 3.65 -3.98
CA LEU A 109 12.73 2.40 -3.88
C LEU A 109 12.85 1.76 -5.25
N PHE A 110 11.71 1.44 -5.85
CA PHE A 110 11.64 0.77 -7.15
C PHE A 110 10.40 1.23 -7.91
N SER A 111 10.44 1.15 -9.24
CA SER A 111 9.28 1.28 -10.09
C SER A 111 9.31 0.27 -11.22
N SER A 112 8.14 -0.09 -11.76
CA SER A 112 8.02 -0.93 -12.95
C SER A 112 7.02 -0.31 -13.91
N ASP A 113 7.27 -0.39 -15.21
CA ASP A 113 6.25 -0.02 -16.18
C ASP A 113 5.05 -0.97 -16.10
N MET A 114 3.86 -0.40 -16.17
CA MET A 114 2.65 -1.16 -16.40
C MET A 114 2.45 -1.30 -17.91
N VAL A 115 2.63 -2.50 -18.44
CA VAL A 115 2.70 -2.76 -19.88
C VAL A 115 1.43 -3.44 -20.38
N ARG A 116 0.70 -2.76 -21.27
CA ARG A 116 -0.53 -3.25 -21.94
C ARG A 116 -1.60 -3.79 -20.97
N SER A 117 -1.62 -3.28 -19.75
CA SER A 117 -2.55 -3.72 -18.69
C SER A 117 -2.81 -2.61 -17.69
N GLY A 118 -3.85 -2.72 -16.87
CA GLY A 118 -3.91 -1.98 -15.60
C GLY A 118 -2.93 -2.55 -14.57
N GLU A 119 -3.23 -2.36 -13.29
CA GLU A 119 -2.46 -2.86 -12.15
C GLU A 119 -2.68 -4.37 -11.95
N LEU A 120 -1.99 -5.19 -12.73
CA LEU A 120 -1.95 -6.64 -12.52
C LEU A 120 -1.06 -6.99 -11.33
N SER A 121 -1.38 -8.06 -10.61
CA SER A 121 -0.63 -8.44 -9.40
C SER A 121 0.85 -8.77 -9.64
N LYS A 122 1.28 -9.00 -10.90
CA LYS A 122 2.69 -9.20 -11.24
C LYS A 122 3.59 -8.01 -10.87
N TYR A 123 3.08 -6.78 -10.92
CA TYR A 123 3.87 -5.58 -10.58
C TYR A 123 4.18 -5.51 -9.08
N PRO A 124 3.19 -5.57 -8.18
CA PRO A 124 3.49 -5.62 -6.75
C PRO A 124 4.22 -6.91 -6.34
N LEU A 125 4.00 -8.07 -6.99
CA LEU A 125 4.78 -9.29 -6.71
C LEU A 125 6.27 -9.11 -6.98
N ALA A 126 6.63 -8.54 -8.13
CA ALA A 126 8.02 -8.27 -8.47
C ALA A 126 8.69 -7.31 -7.48
N GLY A 127 7.98 -6.25 -7.09
CA GLY A 127 8.49 -5.33 -6.07
C GLY A 127 8.62 -5.97 -4.68
N VAL A 128 7.68 -6.83 -4.27
CA VAL A 128 7.79 -7.60 -3.01
C VAL A 128 9.02 -8.52 -3.05
N GLN A 129 9.25 -9.23 -4.15
CA GLN A 129 10.46 -10.05 -4.29
C GLN A 129 11.73 -9.20 -4.10
N ARG A 130 11.79 -8.02 -4.72
CA ARG A 130 12.92 -7.09 -4.61
C ARG A 130 13.09 -6.58 -3.18
N LEU A 131 12.01 -6.23 -2.50
CA LEU A 131 12.02 -5.80 -1.10
C LEU A 131 12.61 -6.88 -0.18
N LEU A 132 12.16 -8.13 -0.33
CA LEU A 132 12.65 -9.26 0.47
C LEU A 132 14.14 -9.54 0.21
N GLN A 133 14.58 -9.45 -1.04
CA GLN A 133 15.99 -9.66 -1.41
C GLN A 133 16.92 -8.55 -0.88
N VAL A 134 16.47 -7.29 -0.92
CA VAL A 134 17.31 -6.13 -0.59
C VAL A 134 17.30 -5.82 0.90
N PHE A 135 16.13 -5.88 1.55
CA PHE A 135 15.94 -5.44 2.94
C PHE A 135 15.75 -6.58 3.93
N GLY A 136 15.46 -7.80 3.47
CA GLY A 136 15.30 -8.96 4.33
C GLY A 136 13.98 -8.95 5.11
N GLU A 137 14.06 -9.10 6.42
CA GLU A 137 12.91 -9.38 7.28
C GLU A 137 12.25 -8.15 7.93
N GLY A 138 10.98 -8.32 8.33
CA GLY A 138 10.21 -7.36 9.11
C GLY A 138 9.76 -6.14 8.31
N ILE A 139 9.51 -6.30 7.01
CA ILE A 139 9.01 -5.24 6.15
C ILE A 139 7.48 -5.16 6.28
N ALA A 140 6.94 -3.96 6.43
CA ALA A 140 5.52 -3.70 6.26
C ALA A 140 5.26 -2.91 4.97
N VAL A 141 4.33 -3.40 4.16
CA VAL A 141 3.93 -2.82 2.88
C VAL A 141 2.47 -2.37 2.96
N GLY A 142 2.22 -1.09 2.77
CA GLY A 142 0.88 -0.56 2.55
C GLY A 142 0.53 -0.50 1.08
N TYR A 143 -0.69 -0.92 0.75
CA TYR A 143 -1.27 -0.87 -0.59
C TYR A 143 -2.79 -0.72 -0.46
N ASP A 144 -3.45 0.05 -1.31
CA ASP A 144 -4.91 0.23 -1.32
C ASP A 144 -5.69 -1.09 -1.26
N ILE A 145 -5.24 -2.08 -2.04
CA ILE A 145 -5.81 -3.42 -2.03
C ILE A 145 -4.92 -4.41 -1.28
N GLY A 146 -4.14 -3.95 -0.31
CA GLY A 146 -3.20 -4.76 0.47
C GLY A 146 -3.85 -5.96 1.14
N CYS A 147 -5.12 -5.86 1.53
CA CYS A 147 -5.91 -6.98 2.06
C CYS A 147 -6.06 -8.11 1.05
N ASP A 148 -6.49 -7.82 -0.18
CA ASP A 148 -6.70 -8.79 -1.25
C ASP A 148 -5.35 -9.29 -1.78
N PHE A 149 -4.43 -8.35 -2.00
CA PHE A 149 -3.10 -8.64 -2.50
C PHE A 149 -2.31 -9.54 -1.54
N SER A 150 -2.50 -9.43 -0.22
CA SER A 150 -1.86 -10.32 0.75
C SER A 150 -2.17 -11.80 0.47
N GLY A 151 -3.41 -12.12 0.11
CA GLY A 151 -3.81 -13.47 -0.28
C GLY A 151 -3.12 -13.93 -1.57
N THR A 152 -3.07 -13.06 -2.57
CA THR A 152 -2.37 -13.33 -3.84
C THR A 152 -0.87 -13.55 -3.60
N ALA A 153 -0.22 -12.68 -2.84
CA ALA A 153 1.20 -12.78 -2.51
C ALA A 153 1.51 -14.08 -1.74
N MET A 154 0.64 -14.49 -0.81
CA MET A 154 0.81 -15.71 -0.03
C MET A 154 0.64 -17.00 -0.84
N ARG A 155 -0.13 -16.96 -1.94
CA ARG A 155 -0.31 -18.07 -2.89
C ARG A 155 0.75 -18.11 -3.98
N SER A 156 1.39 -16.99 -4.27
CA SER A 156 2.54 -16.90 -5.18
C SER A 156 3.71 -17.73 -4.66
N ARG A 157 4.74 -17.91 -5.50
CA ARG A 157 6.00 -18.56 -5.07
C ARG A 157 6.69 -17.84 -3.90
N LEU A 158 6.37 -16.56 -3.67
CA LEU A 158 6.92 -15.76 -2.57
C LEU A 158 6.32 -16.10 -1.20
N GLY A 159 5.22 -16.86 -1.14
CA GLY A 159 4.53 -17.10 0.13
C GLY A 159 5.40 -17.72 1.23
N LYS A 160 6.39 -18.56 0.87
CA LYS A 160 7.35 -19.11 1.84
C LYS A 160 8.27 -18.02 2.40
N ASP A 161 8.80 -17.17 1.53
CA ASP A 161 9.73 -16.10 1.90
C ASP A 161 9.01 -15.01 2.69
N ILE A 162 7.79 -14.64 2.30
CA ILE A 162 6.92 -13.70 3.03
C ILE A 162 6.73 -14.16 4.49
N ARG A 163 6.45 -15.45 4.70
CA ARG A 163 6.32 -16.03 6.06
C ARG A 163 7.65 -16.05 6.81
N ALA A 164 8.71 -16.53 6.17
CA ALA A 164 10.03 -16.67 6.78
C ALA A 164 10.62 -15.30 7.18
N LEU A 165 10.40 -14.28 6.35
CA LEU A 165 10.89 -12.92 6.54
C LEU A 165 9.86 -12.00 7.19
N ARG A 166 8.71 -12.53 7.65
CA ARG A 166 7.69 -11.81 8.43
C ARG A 166 7.20 -10.52 7.74
N LEU A 167 7.00 -10.56 6.43
CA LEU A 167 6.44 -9.41 5.70
C LEU A 167 4.96 -9.25 6.03
N SER A 168 4.56 -8.02 6.35
CA SER A 168 3.20 -7.66 6.73
C SER A 168 2.57 -6.73 5.69
N PHE A 169 1.26 -6.88 5.46
CA PHE A 169 0.51 -6.02 4.54
C PHE A 169 -0.45 -5.11 5.31
N TYR A 170 -0.65 -3.89 4.79
CA TYR A 170 -1.59 -2.91 5.30
C TYR A 170 -2.42 -2.32 4.16
N VAL A 171 -3.57 -1.77 4.51
CA VAL A 171 -4.33 -0.85 3.64
C VAL A 171 -4.05 0.58 4.11
N GLY A 172 -3.81 1.50 3.17
CA GLY A 172 -3.59 2.91 3.48
C GLY A 172 -4.66 3.48 4.43
N ALA A 173 -4.29 4.34 5.37
CA ALA A 173 -5.21 4.80 6.41
C ALA A 173 -6.42 5.58 5.85
N PHE A 174 -6.26 6.28 4.73
CA PHE A 174 -7.36 6.98 4.07
C PHE A 174 -8.29 5.98 3.36
N HIS A 175 -7.70 5.08 2.58
CA HIS A 175 -8.44 4.06 1.82
C HIS A 175 -9.10 3.01 2.74
N GLY A 176 -8.46 2.69 3.86
CA GLY A 176 -8.86 1.60 4.76
C GLY A 176 -10.23 1.81 5.40
N TYR A 177 -10.65 3.05 5.67
CA TYR A 177 -12.01 3.32 6.16
C TYR A 177 -13.11 2.96 5.15
N ALA A 178 -12.75 2.88 3.89
CA ALA A 178 -13.65 2.56 2.80
C ALA A 178 -13.79 1.03 2.58
N HIS A 179 -12.99 0.23 3.30
CA HIS A 179 -13.12 -1.22 3.38
C HIS A 179 -14.08 -1.62 4.51
N ASN A 180 -14.63 -2.83 4.44
CA ASN A 180 -15.51 -3.32 5.50
C ASN A 180 -14.78 -3.44 6.85
N ARG A 181 -15.55 -3.50 7.94
CA ARG A 181 -14.99 -3.50 9.28
C ARG A 181 -14.04 -4.68 9.55
N LYS A 182 -14.33 -5.87 9.01
CA LYS A 182 -13.43 -7.04 9.12
C LYS A 182 -12.05 -6.76 8.52
N CYS A 183 -12.02 -6.12 7.35
CA CYS A 183 -10.78 -5.74 6.69
C CYS A 183 -10.04 -4.66 7.48
N GLN A 184 -10.76 -3.67 8.02
CA GLN A 184 -10.16 -2.64 8.86
C GLN A 184 -9.47 -3.25 10.08
N LEU A 185 -10.14 -4.18 10.76
CA LEU A 185 -9.58 -4.86 11.94
C LEU A 185 -8.28 -5.60 11.62
N GLU A 186 -8.12 -6.13 10.41
CA GLU A 186 -6.95 -6.92 10.04
C GLU A 186 -5.82 -6.10 9.36
N PHE A 187 -6.16 -5.09 8.56
CA PHE A 187 -5.19 -4.41 7.70
C PHE A 187 -5.05 -2.91 7.95
N HIS A 188 -5.92 -2.28 8.76
CA HIS A 188 -5.83 -0.84 8.99
C HIS A 188 -4.70 -0.49 9.96
N PRO A 189 -3.75 0.40 9.60
CA PRO A 189 -2.55 0.66 10.38
C PRO A 189 -2.84 1.22 11.78
N ARG A 190 -3.87 2.06 11.90
CA ARG A 190 -4.30 2.64 13.19
C ARG A 190 -4.98 1.66 14.13
N ILE A 191 -5.49 0.54 13.61
CA ILE A 191 -6.15 -0.49 14.43
C ILE A 191 -5.13 -1.55 14.84
N GLN A 192 -4.28 -1.96 13.90
CA GLN A 192 -3.21 -2.93 14.16
C GLN A 192 -2.13 -2.41 15.13
N CYS A 193 -1.97 -1.09 15.26
CA CYS A 193 -1.08 -0.43 16.22
C CYS A 193 0.41 -0.82 16.12
N THR A 194 0.83 -1.48 15.05
CA THR A 194 2.21 -1.92 14.81
C THR A 194 2.99 -1.02 13.82
N ALA A 195 2.29 -0.17 13.06
CA ALA A 195 2.89 0.78 12.11
C ALA A 195 3.16 2.18 12.72
N GLY A 196 2.82 2.40 13.99
CA GLY A 196 2.95 3.70 14.65
C GLY A 196 2.06 4.77 13.99
N LEU A 197 2.66 5.92 13.65
CA LEU A 197 1.93 7.04 13.02
C LEU A 197 1.91 6.98 11.48
N GLU A 198 2.42 5.91 10.88
CA GLU A 198 2.43 5.73 9.43
C GLU A 198 1.01 5.55 8.89
N ASP A 199 0.70 6.26 7.80
CA ASP A 199 -0.58 6.16 7.10
C ASP A 199 -0.49 5.34 5.80
N PHE A 200 0.72 5.11 5.28
CA PHE A 200 1.01 4.41 4.02
C PHE A 200 0.47 5.12 2.76
N GLU A 201 0.14 6.40 2.84
CA GLU A 201 -0.44 7.22 1.76
C GLU A 201 0.64 7.98 0.98
N THR A 202 1.90 7.53 1.00
CA THR A 202 3.03 8.31 0.47
C THR A 202 3.03 8.41 -1.06
N ASN A 203 2.55 7.37 -1.74
CA ASN A 203 2.58 7.28 -3.20
C ASN A 203 1.69 8.33 -3.86
N GLU A 204 0.57 8.68 -3.24
CA GLU A 204 -0.43 9.65 -3.69
C GLU A 204 0.20 11.04 -3.81
N TRP A 205 1.06 11.42 -2.87
CA TRP A 205 1.81 12.68 -2.90
C TRP A 205 2.87 12.68 -4.00
N ILE A 206 3.57 11.55 -4.19
CA ILE A 206 4.56 11.39 -5.25
C ILE A 206 3.87 11.50 -6.60
N PHE A 207 2.76 10.78 -6.79
CA PHE A 207 1.99 10.78 -8.03
C PHE A 207 1.39 12.15 -8.34
N SER A 208 0.87 12.87 -7.35
CA SER A 208 0.40 14.25 -7.52
C SER A 208 1.45 15.12 -8.21
N ARG A 209 2.73 14.95 -7.84
CA ARG A 209 3.87 15.69 -8.42
C ARG A 209 4.36 15.09 -9.72
N GLN A 210 4.49 13.77 -9.80
CA GLN A 210 4.93 13.06 -11.00
C GLN A 210 3.97 13.30 -12.18
N ASN A 211 2.67 13.44 -11.92
CA ASN A 211 1.66 13.70 -12.94
C ASN A 211 1.90 15.03 -13.68
N GLY A 212 2.65 15.97 -13.10
CA GLY A 212 3.12 17.16 -13.80
C GLY A 212 3.97 16.84 -15.04
N THR A 213 4.64 15.68 -15.07
CA THR A 213 5.45 15.20 -16.22
C THR A 213 4.65 14.37 -17.23
N ALA A 214 3.37 14.08 -16.97
CA ALA A 214 2.57 13.15 -17.77
C ALA A 214 2.47 13.53 -19.26
N HIS A 215 2.44 14.84 -19.54
CA HIS A 215 2.38 15.39 -20.90
C HIS A 215 3.63 15.07 -21.75
N LEU A 216 4.76 14.75 -21.10
CA LEU A 216 6.01 14.40 -21.78
C LEU A 216 6.04 12.95 -22.29
N PHE A 217 5.15 12.07 -21.79
CA PHE A 217 5.27 10.63 -22.06
C PHE A 217 4.52 10.16 -23.30
N ARG A 218 3.33 10.71 -23.59
CA ARG A 218 2.38 10.10 -24.53
C ARG A 218 2.98 9.76 -25.89
N TYR A 219 3.81 10.66 -26.42
CA TYR A 219 4.45 10.53 -27.73
C TYR A 219 5.98 10.40 -27.66
N ALA A 220 6.54 10.22 -26.46
CA ALA A 220 7.97 9.97 -26.31
C ALA A 220 8.35 8.56 -26.80
N SER A 221 9.62 8.38 -27.16
CA SER A 221 10.24 7.05 -27.22
C SER A 221 10.31 6.41 -25.83
N ARG A 222 10.52 5.09 -25.76
CA ARG A 222 10.85 4.40 -24.50
C ARG A 222 12.03 5.06 -23.75
N PHE A 223 13.13 5.36 -24.46
CA PHE A 223 14.30 6.03 -23.90
C PHE A 223 13.95 7.32 -23.14
N HIS A 224 13.37 8.29 -23.85
CA HIS A 224 13.03 9.59 -23.25
C HIS A 224 12.00 9.47 -22.12
N ARG A 225 11.07 8.51 -22.19
CA ARG A 225 10.13 8.25 -21.10
C ARG A 225 10.87 7.81 -19.83
N HIS A 226 11.74 6.81 -19.93
CA HIS A 226 12.51 6.31 -18.80
C HIS A 226 13.48 7.35 -18.26
N MET A 227 14.19 8.07 -19.14
CA MET A 227 15.05 9.20 -18.77
C MET A 227 14.27 10.25 -17.97
N THR A 228 13.08 10.64 -18.43
CA THR A 228 12.26 11.65 -17.75
C THR A 228 11.79 11.17 -16.37
N LEU A 229 11.35 9.91 -16.26
CA LEU A 229 10.98 9.32 -14.97
C LEU A 229 12.17 9.25 -14.01
N HIS A 230 13.31 8.78 -14.50
CA HIS A 230 14.54 8.69 -13.71
C HIS A 230 14.95 10.06 -13.16
N LEU A 231 15.04 11.07 -14.03
CA LEU A 231 15.40 12.43 -13.61
C LEU A 231 14.40 13.00 -12.60
N PHE A 232 13.10 12.70 -12.75
CA PHE A 232 12.09 13.09 -11.77
C PHE A 232 12.35 12.41 -10.41
N TRP A 233 12.58 11.09 -10.38
CA TRP A 233 12.82 10.34 -9.14
C TRP A 233 14.13 10.72 -8.47
N GLU A 234 15.20 10.92 -9.24
CA GLU A 234 16.50 11.35 -8.74
C GLU A 234 16.39 12.73 -8.06
N GLN A 235 15.75 13.69 -8.72
CA GLN A 235 15.50 15.02 -8.15
C GLN A 235 14.59 14.93 -6.91
N TRP A 236 13.52 14.14 -7.00
CA TRP A 236 12.60 13.94 -5.89
C TRP A 236 13.33 13.41 -4.64
N ASP A 237 14.14 12.37 -4.81
CA ASP A 237 14.91 11.77 -3.73
C ASP A 237 15.98 12.72 -3.19
N HIS A 238 16.64 13.49 -4.05
CA HIS A 238 17.57 14.54 -3.63
C HIS A 238 16.86 15.56 -2.73
N ASP A 239 15.68 16.03 -3.13
CA ASP A 239 14.88 16.98 -2.35
C ASP A 239 14.42 16.37 -1.02
N ARG A 240 13.97 15.10 -1.03
CA ARG A 240 13.59 14.38 0.20
C ARG A 240 14.77 14.21 1.16
N ARG A 241 15.96 13.89 0.64
CA ARG A 241 17.20 13.80 1.43
C ARG A 241 17.56 15.15 2.06
N ALA A 242 17.46 16.23 1.30
CA ALA A 242 17.78 17.58 1.79
C ALA A 242 16.90 18.03 2.97
N VAL A 243 15.64 17.58 3.01
CA VAL A 243 14.67 17.93 4.08
C VAL A 243 14.43 16.82 5.10
N LEU A 244 15.21 15.73 5.05
CA LEU A 244 14.95 14.54 5.87
C LEU A 244 14.99 14.84 7.38
N ALA A 245 15.97 15.62 7.82
CA ALA A 245 16.10 16.00 9.23
C ALA A 245 14.88 16.78 9.72
N ASP A 246 14.40 17.75 8.94
CA ASP A 246 13.20 18.53 9.25
C ASP A 246 11.95 17.65 9.27
N PHE A 247 11.83 16.71 8.34
CA PHE A 247 10.75 15.74 8.30
C PHE A 247 10.72 14.90 9.58
N LEU A 248 11.85 14.30 9.97
CA LEU A 248 11.97 13.48 11.17
C LEU A 248 11.68 14.29 12.44
N HIS A 249 12.22 15.50 12.54
CA HIS A 249 11.95 16.41 13.65
C HIS A 249 10.45 16.76 13.74
N LYS A 250 9.78 17.06 12.61
CA LYS A 250 8.33 17.32 12.58
C LYS A 250 7.53 16.10 13.03
N LYS A 251 7.87 14.90 12.56
CA LYS A 251 7.20 13.66 12.99
C LYS A 251 7.39 13.40 14.48
N TYR A 252 8.59 13.66 15.02
CA TYR A 252 8.85 13.56 16.45
C TYR A 252 8.02 14.55 17.27
N LYS A 253 8.01 15.84 16.89
CA LYS A 253 7.18 16.85 17.56
C LYS A 253 5.70 16.50 17.53
N HIS A 254 5.20 16.01 16.38
CA HIS A 254 3.81 15.57 16.27
C HIS A 254 3.49 14.39 17.21
N ALA A 255 4.42 13.43 17.36
CA ALA A 255 4.24 12.35 18.33
C ALA A 255 4.17 12.87 19.78
N LEU A 256 5.05 13.81 20.16
CA LEU A 256 5.00 14.45 21.47
C LEU A 256 3.69 15.22 21.69
N GLU A 257 3.25 15.97 20.68
CA GLU A 257 1.99 16.72 20.74
C GLU A 257 0.79 15.78 20.97
N ILE A 258 0.74 14.62 20.30
CA ILE A 258 -0.29 13.61 20.56
C ILE A 258 -0.24 13.12 22.01
N LEU A 259 0.95 12.85 22.55
CA LEU A 259 1.12 12.39 23.93
C LEU A 259 0.66 13.45 24.95
N ASP A 260 0.93 14.73 24.66
CA ASP A 260 0.59 15.86 25.53
C ASP A 260 -0.89 16.24 25.45
N THR A 261 -1.51 16.12 24.27
CA THR A 261 -2.90 16.57 24.03
C THR A 261 -3.94 15.46 24.13
N VAL A 262 -3.69 14.33 23.47
CA VAL A 262 -4.61 13.18 23.43
C VAL A 262 -4.38 12.26 24.63
N GLY A 263 -3.12 12.09 25.04
CA GLY A 263 -2.74 11.21 26.15
C GLY A 263 -3.49 11.49 27.47
N PRO A 264 -3.62 12.73 27.95
CA PRO A 264 -4.40 13.03 29.15
C PRO A 264 -5.87 12.65 29.01
N THR A 265 -6.46 12.89 27.84
CA THR A 265 -7.87 12.56 27.56
C THR A 265 -8.09 11.05 27.62
N VAL A 266 -7.18 10.26 27.03
CA VAL A 266 -7.22 8.79 27.12
C VAL A 266 -7.08 8.32 28.57
N ARG A 267 -6.13 8.86 29.33
CA ARG A 267 -5.94 8.52 30.75
C ARG A 267 -7.16 8.86 31.62
N LEU A 268 -7.81 9.99 31.36
CA LEU A 268 -9.05 10.37 32.04
C LEU A 268 -10.19 9.40 31.72
N TYR A 269 -10.32 8.99 30.45
CA TYR A 269 -11.30 8.00 30.04
C TYR A 269 -11.03 6.63 30.69
N GLN A 270 -9.76 6.18 30.68
CA GLN A 270 -9.31 4.95 31.32
C GLN A 270 -9.64 4.94 32.83
N ALA A 271 -9.34 6.04 33.53
CA ALA A 271 -9.63 6.16 34.96
C ALA A 271 -11.14 6.13 35.26
N ARG A 272 -11.96 6.79 34.44
CA ARG A 272 -13.42 6.84 34.61
C ARG A 272 -14.09 5.51 34.29
N SER A 273 -13.66 4.85 33.22
CA SER A 273 -14.25 3.60 32.75
C SER A 273 -13.59 2.35 33.36
N GLN A 274 -12.54 2.53 34.18
CA GLN A 274 -11.72 1.44 34.73
C GLN A 274 -11.16 0.51 33.65
N ILE A 275 -10.73 1.12 32.53
CA ILE A 275 -10.19 0.43 31.35
C ILE A 275 -8.68 0.59 31.33
N SER A 276 -7.96 -0.52 31.11
CA SER A 276 -6.51 -0.57 30.91
C SER A 276 -6.12 -0.53 29.42
N ASP A 277 -4.86 -0.25 29.13
CA ASP A 277 -4.33 -0.35 27.75
C ASP A 277 -4.51 -1.76 27.17
N GLU A 278 -4.46 -2.79 28.00
CA GLU A 278 -4.63 -4.17 27.55
C GLU A 278 -6.07 -4.46 27.13
N GLN A 279 -7.05 -3.86 27.82
CA GLN A 279 -8.45 -3.98 27.40
C GLN A 279 -8.71 -3.32 26.05
N PHE A 280 -8.02 -2.22 25.70
CA PHE A 280 -8.12 -1.67 24.34
C PHE A 280 -7.64 -2.66 23.27
N ARG A 281 -6.56 -3.40 23.54
CA ARG A 281 -6.10 -4.46 22.63
C ARG A 281 -7.11 -5.61 22.58
N GLN A 282 -7.65 -5.99 23.74
CA GLN A 282 -8.66 -7.04 23.83
C GLN A 282 -9.93 -6.68 23.05
N PHE A 283 -10.39 -5.42 23.07
CA PHE A 283 -11.57 -5.01 22.29
C PHE A 283 -11.40 -5.26 20.79
N ILE A 284 -10.19 -5.11 20.26
CA ILE A 284 -9.91 -5.39 18.85
C ILE A 284 -10.00 -6.91 18.59
N VAL A 285 -9.53 -7.73 19.54
CA VAL A 285 -9.63 -9.20 19.48
C VAL A 285 -11.09 -9.63 19.58
N ASP A 286 -11.83 -9.12 20.56
CA ASP A 286 -13.25 -9.40 20.77
C ASP A 286 -14.08 -9.02 19.54
N GLU A 287 -13.79 -7.86 18.94
CA GLU A 287 -14.47 -7.41 17.73
C GLU A 287 -14.15 -8.33 16.52
N LYS A 288 -12.91 -8.79 16.39
CA LYS A 288 -12.54 -9.79 15.37
C LYS A 288 -13.28 -11.10 15.59
N GLU A 289 -13.33 -11.60 16.81
CA GLU A 289 -14.03 -12.84 17.16
C GLU A 289 -15.53 -12.73 16.90
N TYR A 290 -16.15 -11.61 17.29
CA TYR A 290 -17.54 -11.31 16.99
C TYR A 290 -17.82 -11.42 15.48
N PHE A 291 -17.02 -10.75 14.65
CA PHE A 291 -17.21 -10.80 13.19
C PHE A 291 -16.89 -12.16 12.56
N GLN A 292 -16.06 -13.00 13.18
CA GLN A 292 -15.83 -14.37 12.72
C GLN A 292 -17.01 -15.29 13.03
N GLN A 293 -17.68 -15.07 14.17
CA GLN A 293 -18.84 -15.85 14.61
C GLN A 293 -20.17 -15.37 14.00
N LEU A 294 -20.22 -14.11 13.54
CA LEU A 294 -21.39 -13.51 12.89
C LEU A 294 -21.70 -14.19 11.54
N ARG A 295 -22.52 -15.25 11.59
CA ARG A 295 -23.00 -15.99 10.39
C ARG A 295 -24.13 -15.26 9.66
N LYS A 296 -24.93 -14.47 10.38
CA LYS A 296 -26.04 -13.64 9.88
C LYS A 296 -26.22 -12.48 10.87
N GLU A 297 -26.54 -11.29 10.38
CA GLU A 297 -26.94 -10.19 11.26
C GLU A 297 -28.14 -10.63 12.11
N PRO A 298 -28.18 -10.30 13.41
CA PRO A 298 -29.34 -10.57 14.25
C PRO A 298 -30.59 -9.97 13.61
N GLU A 299 -31.69 -10.73 13.53
CA GLU A 299 -32.93 -10.24 12.92
C GLU A 299 -33.45 -8.96 13.59
N GLU A 300 -33.21 -8.81 14.89
CA GLU A 300 -33.57 -7.61 15.66
C GLU A 300 -32.83 -6.36 15.18
N GLU A 301 -31.52 -6.47 14.91
CA GLU A 301 -30.73 -5.35 14.38
C GLU A 301 -31.18 -4.97 12.97
N LYS A 302 -31.50 -5.98 12.15
CA LYS A 302 -32.00 -5.77 10.80
C LYS A 302 -33.34 -5.04 10.77
N ILE A 303 -34.28 -5.44 11.64
CA ILE A 303 -35.59 -4.77 11.78
C ILE A 303 -35.41 -3.32 12.26
N GLN A 304 -34.49 -3.08 13.20
CA GLN A 304 -34.21 -1.72 13.68
C GLN A 304 -33.62 -0.83 12.59
N TYR A 305 -32.73 -1.38 11.74
CA TYR A 305 -32.16 -0.65 10.62
C TYR A 305 -33.20 -0.36 9.54
N GLU A 306 -34.01 -1.36 9.16
CA GLU A 306 -35.11 -1.21 8.20
C GLU A 306 -36.14 -0.17 8.70
N TYR A 307 -36.43 -0.15 10.01
CA TYR A 307 -37.28 0.87 10.63
C TYR A 307 -36.67 2.28 10.54
N LEU A 308 -35.35 2.41 10.77
CA LEU A 308 -34.63 3.69 10.69
C LEU A 308 -34.57 4.23 9.25
N GLU A 309 -34.30 3.37 8.27
CA GLU A 309 -34.36 3.72 6.84
C GLU A 309 -35.78 4.15 6.44
N THR A 310 -36.80 3.40 6.88
CA THR A 310 -38.21 3.74 6.63
C THR A 310 -38.57 5.11 7.22
N LEU A 311 -38.07 5.43 8.43
CA LEU A 311 -38.29 6.75 9.04
C LEU A 311 -37.61 7.88 8.27
N GLN A 312 -36.42 7.65 7.70
CA GLN A 312 -35.71 8.64 6.88
C GLN A 312 -36.38 8.88 5.52
N GLU A 313 -37.02 7.85 4.94
CA GLU A 313 -37.78 8.01 3.69
C GLU A 313 -39.12 8.75 3.89
N LEU A 314 -39.63 8.78 5.12
CA LEU A 314 -40.87 9.47 5.50
C LEU A 314 -40.67 10.91 5.98
N SER A 315 -39.42 11.37 6.12
CA SER A 315 -39.04 12.74 6.52
C SER A 315 -38.60 13.60 5.35
#